data_AF-A0A9P7WSX4-F1
#
_entry.id   AF-A0A9P7WSX4-F1
#
_cell.length_a   1.000
_cell.length_b   1.000
_cell.length_c   1.000
_cell.angle_alpha   90.00
_cell.angle_beta   90.00
_cell.angle_gamma   90.00
#
_symmetry.space_group_name_H-M   'P 1'
#
loop_
_entity.id
_entity.type
_entity.pdbx_description
1 polymer ?
#
loop_
_entity_poly.entity_id
_entity_poly.type
_entity_poly.pdbx_seq_one_letter_code
_entity_poly.pdbx_strand_id
1 'polypeptide(L)'
;MNSESSYSPTAKRRWSSPMRREIGLVLGLFFLLILLFQSDFSFRYSSAVAGEWQYGYQPEQPVLYDAEGQRIPSPATPLATTSKSPAGMNDLTLRWTAGNPMPETTLLQHTWGFTVFDNLYAWNGTIYIVTSNATAFPELREMTSTGYAVFNGKEEVAKREPTDADMKVITVAEAHRLLGGVASRVDGVSFMVNDPPQFINHYYHFCAEFLVGMWRAYTSLDLGIKTSGTTKLPSPRRLIMTHTKEAEWRDYARMNQYVFHGAFPSASMEHQEDWKDRAETLKVWKFDRVVFTDRAAAMRTHKFTDVERYAAPSFDLPGSRNFWEPLRANVVEFAGANRTTGSGTMDTPVITYVSRQGWGRRMLKPEDHERLVNALRKLEKDYGWEVNVVLMDKLTREEQIRLCARTTVSLLSCLTCRVLPCIDVCHVGLRS
;
A
#
# COMPACT_ATOMS: atom_id res chain seq x y z
N MET A 1 -11.96 -64.48 53.40
CA MET A 1 -12.58 -63.16 53.22
C MET A 1 -11.58 -62.30 52.48
N ASN A 2 -11.57 -62.39 51.15
CA ASN A 2 -12.21 -61.48 50.17
C ASN A 2 -11.09 -60.65 49.54
N SER A 3 -10.91 -60.52 48.24
CA SER A 3 -11.60 -61.08 47.07
C SER A 3 -10.74 -60.70 45.86
N GLU A 4 -10.62 -61.63 44.92
CA GLU A 4 -10.03 -61.44 43.59
C GLU A 4 -10.76 -60.34 42.80
N SER A 5 -10.02 -59.62 41.95
CA SER A 5 -10.57 -58.87 40.82
C SER A 5 -9.51 -58.71 39.72
N SER A 6 -9.43 -59.76 38.92
CA SER A 6 -9.03 -59.83 37.50
C SER A 6 -8.55 -58.55 36.78
N TYR A 7 -7.31 -58.61 36.32
CA TYR A 7 -6.76 -57.76 35.26
C TYR A 7 -7.03 -58.43 33.90
N SER A 8 -7.81 -57.79 33.03
CA SER A 8 -8.15 -58.29 31.69
C SER A 8 -7.14 -57.83 30.64
N PRO A 9 -6.63 -58.70 29.74
CA PRO A 9 -5.64 -58.33 28.74
C PRO A 9 -6.30 -57.74 27.48
N THR A 10 -5.86 -56.52 27.14
CA THR A 10 -5.71 -55.98 25.77
C THR A 10 -6.51 -56.64 24.64
N ALA A 11 -7.68 -56.08 24.32
CA ALA A 11 -8.33 -56.30 23.04
C ALA A 11 -7.55 -55.58 21.93
N LYS A 12 -6.67 -56.30 21.23
CA LYS A 12 -6.12 -55.85 19.93
C LYS A 12 -7.30 -55.67 18.96
N ARG A 13 -7.67 -54.41 18.66
CA ARG A 13 -8.53 -54.10 17.50
C ARG A 13 -7.78 -54.55 16.24
N ARG A 14 -8.15 -55.72 15.71
CA ARG A 14 -7.83 -56.10 14.33
C ARG A 14 -8.55 -55.10 13.44
N TRP A 15 -7.79 -54.22 12.79
CA TRP A 15 -8.27 -53.53 11.60
C TRP A 15 -8.49 -54.60 10.54
N SER A 16 -9.76 -54.90 10.25
CA SER A 16 -10.09 -55.65 9.04
C SER A 16 -9.60 -54.83 7.86
N SER A 17 -8.73 -55.41 7.04
CA SER A 17 -8.35 -54.83 5.75
C SER A 17 -9.62 -54.45 4.99
N PRO A 18 -9.72 -53.23 4.44
CA PRO A 18 -10.93 -52.78 3.78
C PRO A 18 -11.31 -53.80 2.70
N MET A 19 -12.57 -54.24 2.75
CA MET A 19 -13.05 -55.26 1.84
C MET A 19 -13.07 -54.66 0.43
N ARG A 20 -12.82 -55.45 -0.63
CA ARG A 20 -12.75 -54.95 -2.03
C ARG A 20 -13.93 -54.03 -2.44
N ARG A 21 -15.08 -54.17 -1.79
CA ARG A 21 -16.25 -53.29 -1.93
C ARG A 21 -16.05 -51.85 -1.43
N GLU A 22 -15.33 -51.66 -0.32
CA GLU A 22 -15.10 -50.34 0.29
C GLU A 22 -14.09 -49.51 -0.53
N ILE A 23 -13.06 -50.17 -1.07
CA ILE A 23 -12.13 -49.55 -2.02
C ILE A 23 -12.86 -49.14 -3.30
N GLY A 24 -13.77 -49.97 -3.81
CA GLY A 24 -14.61 -49.64 -4.96
C GLY A 24 -15.52 -48.44 -4.73
N LEU A 25 -16.10 -48.30 -3.53
CA LEU A 25 -16.93 -47.15 -3.17
C LEU A 25 -16.13 -45.86 -3.04
N VAL A 26 -14.94 -45.90 -2.43
CA VAL A 26 -14.07 -44.72 -2.30
C VAL A 26 -13.54 -44.26 -3.66
N LEU A 27 -13.10 -45.19 -4.51
CA LEU A 27 -12.66 -44.86 -5.88
C LEU A 27 -13.83 -44.36 -6.75
N GLY A 28 -15.04 -44.93 -6.57
CA GLY A 28 -16.25 -44.46 -7.24
C GLY A 28 -16.64 -43.05 -6.84
N LEU A 29 -16.64 -42.73 -5.54
CA LEU A 29 -16.90 -41.38 -5.03
C LEU A 29 -15.83 -40.37 -5.50
N PHE A 30 -14.56 -40.79 -5.56
CA PHE A 30 -13.47 -39.94 -6.05
C PHE A 30 -13.59 -39.65 -7.56
N PHE A 31 -14.00 -40.65 -8.35
CA PHE A 31 -14.26 -40.48 -9.78
C PHE A 31 -15.48 -39.60 -10.05
N LEU A 32 -16.54 -39.73 -9.25
CA LEU A 32 -17.74 -38.88 -9.33
C LEU A 32 -17.43 -37.43 -8.94
N LEU A 33 -16.55 -37.21 -7.96
CA LEU A 33 -15.99 -35.90 -7.62
C LEU A 33 -15.17 -35.31 -8.77
N ILE A 34 -14.31 -36.09 -9.43
CA ILE A 34 -13.56 -35.62 -10.60
C ILE A 34 -14.52 -35.23 -11.75
N LEU A 35 -15.57 -36.01 -12.00
CA LEU A 35 -16.56 -35.70 -13.03
C LEU A 35 -17.40 -34.45 -12.71
N LEU A 36 -17.74 -34.22 -11.43
CA LEU A 36 -18.47 -33.03 -10.98
C LEU A 36 -17.59 -31.76 -10.98
N PHE A 37 -16.27 -31.90 -10.86
CA PHE A 37 -15.32 -30.79 -10.93
C PHE A 37 -14.65 -30.63 -12.31
N GLN A 38 -14.94 -31.51 -13.29
CA GLN A 38 -14.55 -31.34 -14.68
C GLN A 38 -15.59 -30.59 -15.53
N SER A 39 -16.76 -30.25 -14.96
CA SER A 39 -17.72 -29.34 -15.58
C SER A 39 -17.53 -27.89 -15.10
N ASP A 40 -16.30 -27.37 -15.17
CA ASP A 40 -16.08 -25.93 -15.12
C ASP A 40 -16.20 -25.35 -16.53
N PHE A 41 -17.38 -24.77 -16.77
CA PHE A 41 -17.58 -23.49 -17.42
C PHE A 41 -16.45 -23.04 -18.36
N SER A 42 -16.52 -23.53 -19.58
CA SER A 42 -15.90 -22.88 -20.74
C SER A 42 -16.56 -21.52 -20.99
N PHE A 43 -16.12 -20.48 -20.28
CA PHE A 43 -16.27 -19.11 -20.75
C PHE A 43 -15.04 -18.79 -21.62
N ARG A 44 -15.23 -18.92 -22.93
CA ARG A 44 -14.30 -18.42 -23.94
C ARG A 44 -14.17 -16.91 -23.74
N TYR A 45 -13.07 -16.45 -23.15
CA TYR A 45 -12.64 -15.08 -23.36
C TYR A 45 -11.76 -15.06 -24.61
N SER A 46 -12.23 -14.31 -25.60
CA SER A 46 -11.58 -14.14 -26.89
C SER A 46 -10.15 -13.65 -26.71
N SER A 47 -9.20 -14.40 -27.25
CA SER A 47 -7.80 -14.05 -27.47
C SER A 47 -7.68 -12.99 -28.57
N ALA A 48 -8.18 -11.79 -28.29
CA ALA A 48 -8.16 -10.65 -29.22
C ALA A 48 -7.70 -9.36 -28.53
N VAL A 49 -6.64 -9.42 -27.71
CA VAL A 49 -5.76 -8.27 -27.42
C VAL A 49 -4.33 -8.78 -27.22
N ALA A 50 -3.83 -9.55 -28.18
CA ALA A 50 -2.40 -9.63 -28.45
C ALA A 50 -2.10 -8.60 -29.56
N GLY A 51 -2.21 -7.32 -29.19
CA GLY A 51 -1.82 -6.19 -30.02
C GLY A 51 -0.62 -5.53 -29.37
N GLU A 52 0.46 -5.39 -30.14
CA GLU A 52 1.68 -4.69 -29.80
C GLU A 52 1.43 -3.37 -29.04
N TRP A 53 1.83 -3.31 -27.78
CA TRP A 53 2.04 -2.03 -27.11
C TRP A 53 3.43 -1.51 -27.50
N GLN A 54 3.53 -0.89 -28.67
CA GLN A 54 4.62 0.03 -28.98
C GLN A 54 4.49 1.25 -28.07
N TYR A 55 5.20 1.24 -26.94
CA TYR A 55 5.33 2.42 -26.06
C TYR A 55 6.24 3.47 -26.73
N GLY A 56 5.62 4.39 -27.45
CA GLY A 56 6.23 5.60 -27.99
C GLY A 56 5.34 6.84 -27.84
N TYR A 57 4.36 6.82 -26.92
CA TYR A 57 3.46 7.95 -26.71
C TYR A 57 3.93 8.79 -25.51
N GLN A 58 4.57 9.92 -25.78
CA GLN A 58 4.53 11.03 -24.82
C GLN A 58 3.12 11.62 -24.90
N PRO A 59 2.33 11.66 -23.82
CA PRO A 59 1.17 12.52 -23.83
C PRO A 59 1.71 13.96 -23.77
N GLU A 60 1.82 14.60 -24.94
CA GLU A 60 1.84 16.05 -24.97
C GLU A 60 0.58 16.54 -24.26
N GLN A 61 0.75 17.42 -23.28
CA GLN A 61 -0.39 18.01 -22.58
C GLN A 61 -1.33 18.68 -23.61
N PRO A 62 -2.66 18.54 -23.50
CA PRO A 62 -3.56 19.27 -24.37
C PRO A 62 -3.33 20.77 -24.19
N VAL A 63 -2.71 21.39 -25.18
CA VAL A 63 -2.50 22.83 -25.23
C VAL A 63 -3.81 23.46 -25.66
N LEU A 64 -4.48 24.17 -24.75
CA LEU A 64 -5.66 24.97 -25.09
C LEU A 64 -5.21 26.24 -25.81
N TYR A 65 -5.88 26.55 -26.92
CA TYR A 65 -5.69 27.78 -27.69
C TYR A 65 -6.96 28.63 -27.56
N ASP A 66 -6.81 29.95 -27.53
CA ASP A 66 -7.96 30.86 -27.58
C ASP A 66 -8.51 30.96 -29.02
N ALA A 67 -9.59 31.75 -29.18
CA ALA A 67 -10.24 31.94 -30.47
C ALA A 67 -9.31 32.62 -31.51
N GLU A 68 -8.24 33.25 -31.04
CA GLU A 68 -7.20 33.94 -31.81
C GLU A 68 -5.98 33.04 -32.08
N GLY A 69 -6.00 31.79 -31.64
CA GLY A 69 -4.92 30.81 -31.86
C GLY A 69 -3.69 31.04 -31.00
N GLN A 70 -3.77 31.88 -29.97
CA GLN A 70 -2.71 32.01 -28.96
C GLN A 70 -2.84 30.93 -27.90
N ARG A 71 -1.68 30.46 -27.42
CA ARG A 71 -1.59 29.45 -26.38
C ARG A 71 -2.15 30.03 -25.08
N ILE A 72 -3.26 29.47 -24.60
CA ILE A 72 -3.78 29.78 -23.27
C ILE A 72 -2.76 29.22 -22.26
N PRO A 73 -2.14 30.05 -21.42
CA PRO A 73 -1.31 29.55 -20.33
C PRO A 73 -2.19 28.65 -19.47
N SER A 74 -1.79 27.39 -19.29
CA SER A 74 -2.44 26.51 -18.31
C SER A 74 -2.51 27.30 -17.00
N PRO A 75 -3.68 27.42 -16.34
CA PRO A 75 -3.75 28.05 -15.04
C PRO A 75 -2.87 27.20 -14.13
N ALA A 76 -1.65 27.66 -13.91
CA ALA A 76 -0.85 27.21 -12.81
C ALA A 76 -1.62 27.68 -11.59
N THR A 77 -2.54 26.86 -11.10
CA THR A 77 -2.94 26.93 -9.70
C THR A 77 -1.61 26.99 -8.96
N PRO A 78 -1.29 28.09 -8.26
CA PRO A 78 -0.08 28.15 -7.48
C PRO A 78 -0.15 26.92 -6.60
N LEU A 79 0.76 25.97 -6.84
CA LEU A 79 0.91 24.78 -6.03
C LEU A 79 1.14 25.34 -4.64
N ALA A 80 0.09 25.39 -3.82
CA ALA A 80 0.07 26.13 -2.58
C ALA A 80 1.14 25.47 -1.72
N THR A 81 2.32 26.07 -1.77
CA THR A 81 3.46 25.74 -0.94
C THR A 81 3.18 26.45 0.36
N THR A 82 2.04 26.14 0.99
CA THR A 82 1.77 26.44 2.38
C THR A 82 2.56 25.45 3.24
N SER A 83 3.85 25.26 2.93
CA SER A 83 4.85 25.09 3.98
C SER A 83 4.95 26.43 4.70
N LYS A 84 3.87 26.83 5.40
CA LYS A 84 3.99 27.81 6.47
C LYS A 84 5.06 27.27 7.41
N SER A 85 5.93 28.15 7.91
CA SER A 85 6.87 27.81 8.98
C SER A 85 6.18 26.95 10.04
N PRO A 86 6.90 26.02 10.71
CA PRO A 86 6.33 25.20 11.76
C PRO A 86 5.48 26.08 12.70
N ALA A 87 4.27 25.61 13.02
CA ALA A 87 3.36 26.38 13.87
C ALA A 87 4.06 26.70 15.20
N GLY A 88 4.09 27.98 15.58
CA GLY A 88 4.57 28.36 16.90
C GLY A 88 3.56 27.94 17.98
N MET A 89 3.94 27.99 19.27
CA MET A 89 2.99 27.67 20.36
C MET A 89 1.73 28.55 20.34
N ASN A 90 1.83 29.78 19.82
CA ASN A 90 0.70 30.69 19.69
C ASN A 90 -0.26 30.31 18.55
N ASP A 91 0.13 29.41 17.64
CA ASP A 91 -0.65 29.01 16.48
C ASP A 91 -1.43 27.70 16.70
N LEU A 92 -1.34 27.10 17.89
CA LEU A 92 -1.94 25.81 18.22
C LEU A 92 -3.47 25.89 18.42
N THR A 93 -3.98 27.05 18.82
CA THR A 93 -5.42 27.29 18.97
C THR A 93 -5.90 28.24 17.89
N LEU A 94 -6.81 27.76 17.06
CA LEU A 94 -7.45 28.53 16.01
C LEU A 94 -8.78 29.07 16.50
N ARG A 95 -9.06 30.33 16.16
CA ARG A 95 -10.33 30.99 16.47
C ARG A 95 -10.91 31.58 15.19
N TRP A 96 -12.18 31.25 14.96
CA TRP A 96 -12.96 31.71 13.83
C TRP A 96 -13.92 32.79 14.30
N THR A 97 -14.00 33.89 13.55
CA THR A 97 -14.91 35.01 13.83
C THR A 97 -15.58 35.44 12.53
N ALA A 98 -16.55 36.36 12.60
CA ALA A 98 -17.18 36.90 11.40
C ALA A 98 -16.17 37.55 10.42
N GLY A 99 -15.05 38.08 10.93
CA GLY A 99 -13.97 38.67 10.10
C GLY A 99 -12.85 37.69 9.72
N ASN A 100 -12.86 36.47 10.26
CA ASN A 100 -11.90 35.41 9.96
C ASN A 100 -12.64 34.06 9.94
N PRO A 101 -13.32 33.73 8.83
CA PRO A 101 -14.18 32.56 8.76
C PRO A 101 -13.39 31.26 8.85
N MET A 102 -14.09 30.17 9.19
CA MET A 102 -13.52 28.82 9.17
C MET A 102 -13.01 28.48 7.75
N PRO A 103 -11.74 28.07 7.58
CA PRO A 103 -11.19 27.68 6.29
C PRO A 103 -11.91 26.47 5.72
N GLU A 104 -12.30 26.55 4.46
CA GLU A 104 -12.84 25.41 3.75
C GLU A 104 -11.75 24.35 3.51
N THR A 105 -12.18 23.09 3.54
CA THR A 105 -11.40 21.94 3.11
C THR A 105 -11.13 22.08 1.62
N THR A 106 -9.89 21.88 1.20
CA THR A 106 -9.50 21.88 -0.21
C THR A 106 -9.11 20.48 -0.63
N LEU A 107 -9.72 19.97 -1.70
CA LEU A 107 -9.32 18.73 -2.34
C LEU A 107 -8.13 19.00 -3.27
N LEU A 108 -6.96 18.44 -2.96
CA LEU A 108 -5.76 18.65 -3.77
C LEU A 108 -5.58 17.55 -4.83
N GLN A 109 -5.80 16.30 -4.44
CA GLN A 109 -5.74 15.17 -5.34
C GLN A 109 -6.64 14.05 -4.82
N HIS A 110 -7.26 13.30 -5.74
CA HIS A 110 -8.09 12.16 -5.41
C HIS A 110 -7.96 11.04 -6.44
N THR A 111 -8.00 9.82 -5.92
CA THR A 111 -8.39 8.57 -6.59
C THR A 111 -8.99 7.65 -5.52
N TRP A 112 -9.60 6.54 -5.93
CA TRP A 112 -10.29 5.64 -5.02
C TRP A 112 -9.36 5.13 -3.91
N GLY A 113 -9.73 5.43 -2.66
CA GLY A 113 -8.98 5.08 -1.45
C GLY A 113 -7.70 5.88 -1.21
N PHE A 114 -7.39 6.90 -2.01
CA PHE A 114 -6.25 7.80 -1.78
C PHE A 114 -6.66 9.25 -2.04
N THR A 115 -6.75 10.05 -0.98
CA THR A 115 -7.21 11.43 -1.08
C THR A 115 -6.29 12.38 -0.33
N VAL A 116 -5.94 13.50 -0.94
CA VAL A 116 -5.13 14.55 -0.35
C VAL A 116 -6.00 15.77 -0.08
N PHE A 117 -6.08 16.16 1.19
CA PHE A 117 -6.84 17.32 1.65
C PHE A 117 -5.93 18.36 2.29
N ASP A 118 -6.27 19.63 2.12
CA ASP A 118 -5.90 20.70 3.05
C ASP A 118 -7.12 21.07 3.91
N ASN A 119 -6.87 21.48 5.16
CA ASN A 119 -7.90 21.90 6.12
C ASN A 119 -8.99 20.84 6.36
N LEU A 120 -8.59 19.63 6.75
CA LEU A 120 -9.52 18.57 7.15
C LEU A 120 -9.84 18.70 8.64
N TYR A 121 -11.09 18.48 9.05
CA TYR A 121 -11.53 18.62 10.43
C TYR A 121 -11.88 17.26 11.03
N ALA A 122 -11.67 17.09 12.34
CA ALA A 122 -12.14 15.93 13.07
C ALA A 122 -12.77 16.34 14.40
N TRP A 123 -13.90 15.71 14.73
CA TRP A 123 -14.60 15.92 16.00
C TRP A 123 -15.37 14.66 16.37
N ASN A 124 -15.26 14.24 17.64
CA ASN A 124 -15.91 13.04 18.17
C ASN A 124 -15.64 11.77 17.32
N GLY A 125 -14.44 11.66 16.75
CA GLY A 125 -14.03 10.53 15.91
C GLY A 125 -14.49 10.59 14.45
N THR A 126 -15.42 11.49 14.11
CA THR A 126 -15.88 11.72 12.74
C THR A 126 -15.00 12.73 12.01
N ILE A 127 -14.73 12.47 10.73
CA ILE A 127 -14.02 13.38 9.83
C ILE A 127 -15.02 14.31 9.13
N TYR A 128 -14.69 15.59 9.02
CA TYR A 128 -15.53 16.60 8.38
C TYR A 128 -14.79 17.29 7.25
N ILE A 129 -15.42 17.27 6.08
CA ILE A 129 -15.10 18.10 4.92
C ILE A 129 -15.99 19.33 5.02
N VAL A 130 -15.39 20.50 5.22
CA VAL A 130 -16.11 21.76 5.33
C VAL A 130 -16.02 22.49 4.00
N THR A 131 -17.12 22.67 3.28
CA THR A 131 -17.10 23.26 1.95
C THR A 131 -18.41 23.97 1.62
N SER A 132 -18.33 25.07 0.88
CA SER A 132 -19.47 25.74 0.24
C SER A 132 -19.95 25.00 -1.01
N ASN A 133 -19.13 24.11 -1.57
CA ASN A 133 -19.41 23.35 -2.78
C ASN A 133 -19.19 21.85 -2.54
N ALA A 134 -20.25 21.14 -2.14
CA ALA A 134 -20.19 19.70 -1.88
C ALA A 134 -19.95 18.86 -3.15
N THR A 135 -20.39 19.32 -4.33
CA THR A 135 -20.24 18.57 -5.58
C THR A 135 -18.82 18.63 -6.15
N ALA A 136 -17.94 19.46 -5.58
CA ALA A 136 -16.51 19.44 -5.89
C ALA A 136 -15.76 18.24 -5.27
N PHE A 137 -16.41 17.49 -4.37
CA PHE A 137 -15.83 16.33 -3.70
C PHE A 137 -16.38 15.02 -4.30
N PRO A 138 -15.55 13.97 -4.37
CA PRO A 138 -16.00 12.61 -4.71
C PRO A 138 -17.04 12.09 -3.73
N GLU A 139 -17.73 11.02 -4.10
CA GLU A 139 -18.59 10.31 -3.16
C GLU A 139 -17.77 9.77 -1.97
N LEU A 140 -18.35 9.79 -0.77
CA LEU A 140 -17.66 9.34 0.44
C LEU A 140 -17.11 7.91 0.32
N ARG A 141 -17.82 7.03 -0.39
CA ARG A 141 -17.42 5.64 -0.63
C ARG A 141 -16.17 5.48 -1.51
N GLU A 142 -15.81 6.51 -2.26
CA GLU A 142 -14.57 6.57 -3.02
C GLU A 142 -13.39 7.00 -2.14
N MET A 143 -13.65 7.71 -1.04
CA MET A 143 -12.63 8.25 -0.15
C MET A 143 -12.39 7.39 1.09
N THR A 144 -13.45 6.83 1.68
CA THR A 144 -13.40 6.17 2.99
C THR A 144 -14.36 4.97 3.10
N SER A 145 -14.24 4.28 4.22
CA SER A 145 -15.10 3.19 4.70
C SER A 145 -15.31 3.35 6.21
N THR A 146 -16.01 2.37 6.81
CA THR A 146 -16.20 2.27 8.27
C THR A 146 -14.96 1.79 9.04
N GLY A 147 -13.85 1.48 8.34
CA GLY A 147 -12.69 0.82 8.94
C GLY A 147 -12.94 -0.66 9.28
N TYR A 148 -14.08 -1.22 8.88
CA TYR A 148 -14.42 -2.61 9.11
C TYR A 148 -13.51 -3.57 8.32
N ALA A 149 -13.18 -4.71 8.93
CA ALA A 149 -12.31 -5.73 8.35
C ALA A 149 -12.82 -6.21 6.97
N VAL A 150 -11.89 -6.49 6.07
CA VAL A 150 -12.20 -6.90 4.70
C VAL A 150 -12.48 -8.39 4.70
N PHE A 151 -13.76 -8.73 4.74
CA PHE A 151 -14.26 -10.07 4.49
C PHE A 151 -15.03 -10.13 3.17
N ASN A 152 -15.09 -11.33 2.60
CA ASN A 152 -15.81 -11.60 1.35
C ASN A 152 -17.31 -11.82 1.63
N GLY A 153 -18.14 -11.59 0.61
CA GLY A 153 -19.60 -11.76 0.68
C GLY A 153 -20.33 -10.42 0.66
N LYS A 154 -21.54 -10.40 0.09
CA LYS A 154 -22.31 -9.16 -0.12
C LYS A 154 -22.60 -8.41 1.19
N GLU A 155 -22.94 -9.14 2.24
CA GLU A 155 -23.23 -8.57 3.57
C GLU A 155 -21.98 -7.95 4.21
N GLU A 156 -20.82 -8.62 4.11
CA GLU A 156 -19.55 -8.11 4.64
C GLU A 156 -19.03 -6.90 3.84
N VAL A 157 -19.29 -6.86 2.53
CA VAL A 157 -19.01 -5.68 1.70
C VAL A 157 -19.89 -4.51 2.13
N ALA A 158 -21.17 -4.73 2.41
CA ALA A 158 -22.10 -3.68 2.81
C ALA A 158 -21.72 -3.02 4.15
N LYS A 159 -21.18 -3.78 5.11
CA LYS A 159 -20.68 -3.24 6.40
C LYS A 159 -19.55 -2.22 6.26
N ARG A 160 -18.88 -2.18 5.10
CA ARG A 160 -17.79 -1.24 4.79
C ARG A 160 -18.27 0.03 4.10
N GLU A 161 -19.55 0.14 3.74
CA GLU A 161 -20.07 1.39 3.19
C GLU A 161 -20.01 2.48 4.25
N PRO A 162 -19.37 3.61 3.96
CA PRO A 162 -19.19 4.66 4.96
C PRO A 162 -20.52 5.28 5.32
N THR A 163 -20.56 5.75 6.56
CA THR A 163 -21.70 6.44 7.15
C THR A 163 -21.27 7.83 7.58
N ASP A 164 -22.29 8.59 7.99
CA ASP A 164 -22.14 9.86 8.67
C ASP A 164 -21.26 9.79 9.94
N ALA A 165 -21.06 8.62 10.55
CA ALA A 165 -20.16 8.48 11.69
C ALA A 165 -18.68 8.53 11.28
N ASP A 166 -18.37 8.18 10.02
CA ASP A 166 -17.01 8.05 9.51
C ASP A 166 -16.53 9.36 8.89
N MET A 167 -17.32 9.89 7.94
CA MET A 167 -17.00 11.14 7.24
C MET A 167 -18.27 11.88 6.84
N LYS A 168 -18.27 13.22 6.97
CA LYS A 168 -19.37 14.08 6.52
C LYS A 168 -18.87 15.26 5.69
N VAL A 169 -19.65 15.61 4.67
CA VAL A 169 -19.51 16.89 3.96
C VAL A 169 -20.53 17.86 4.55
N ILE A 170 -20.08 19.01 5.05
CA ILE A 170 -20.93 20.02 5.67
C ILE A 170 -20.60 21.42 5.15
N THR A 171 -21.59 22.31 5.17
CA THR A 171 -21.38 23.72 4.81
C THR A 171 -20.58 24.45 5.89
N VAL A 172 -19.97 25.58 5.52
CA VAL A 172 -19.28 26.47 6.49
C VAL A 172 -20.24 26.92 7.61
N ALA A 173 -21.49 27.22 7.28
CA ALA A 173 -22.51 27.60 8.27
C ALA A 173 -22.84 26.45 9.23
N GLU A 174 -22.99 25.23 8.73
CA GLU A 174 -23.19 24.03 9.55
C GLU A 174 -21.97 23.74 10.43
N ALA A 175 -20.77 23.86 9.87
CA ALA A 175 -19.52 23.70 10.60
C ALA A 175 -19.41 24.70 11.76
N HIS A 176 -19.74 25.96 11.55
CA HIS A 176 -19.78 26.96 12.63
C HIS A 176 -20.79 26.60 13.74
N ARG A 177 -21.95 26.04 13.39
CA ARG A 177 -22.94 25.61 14.39
C ARG A 177 -22.51 24.34 15.15
N LEU A 178 -21.93 23.38 14.43
CA LEU A 178 -21.60 22.04 14.96
C LEU A 178 -20.24 22.02 15.67
N LEU A 179 -19.21 22.53 14.99
CA LEU A 179 -17.82 22.52 15.45
C LEU A 179 -17.49 23.78 16.28
N GLY A 180 -18.33 24.81 16.20
CA GLY A 180 -18.12 26.06 16.92
C GLY A 180 -17.02 26.95 16.32
N GLY A 181 -16.51 27.87 17.13
CA GLY A 181 -15.54 28.89 16.71
C GLY A 181 -14.09 28.62 17.09
N VAL A 182 -13.77 27.47 17.69
CA VAL A 182 -12.42 27.19 18.23
C VAL A 182 -11.99 25.78 17.85
N ALA A 183 -10.77 25.63 17.33
CA ALA A 183 -10.18 24.34 16.99
C ALA A 183 -8.72 24.26 17.42
N SER A 184 -8.27 23.05 17.79
CA SER A 184 -6.86 22.72 17.98
C SER A 184 -6.24 22.41 16.62
N ARG A 185 -5.16 23.11 16.28
CA ARG A 185 -4.43 22.88 15.03
C ARG A 185 -3.54 21.65 15.15
N VAL A 186 -3.63 20.78 14.15
CA VAL A 186 -2.72 19.67 13.94
C VAL A 186 -1.84 20.03 12.75
N ASP A 187 -0.62 20.49 13.05
CA ASP A 187 0.25 21.18 12.10
C ASP A 187 1.00 20.22 11.16
N GLY A 188 1.27 20.69 9.94
CA GLY A 188 2.03 19.93 8.95
C GLY A 188 1.26 18.78 8.31
N VAL A 189 2.00 17.83 7.75
CA VAL A 189 1.43 16.72 6.96
C VAL A 189 1.17 15.51 7.85
N SER A 190 -0.07 15.04 7.85
CA SER A 190 -0.48 13.80 8.49
C SER A 190 -0.78 12.75 7.43
N PHE A 191 -0.11 11.60 7.50
CA PHE A 191 -0.56 10.40 6.80
C PHE A 191 -1.61 9.74 7.68
N MET A 192 -2.83 9.59 7.19
CA MET A 192 -3.96 9.06 7.94
C MET A 192 -4.49 7.81 7.24
N VAL A 193 -4.54 6.70 7.99
CA VAL A 193 -4.86 5.36 7.47
C VAL A 193 -6.09 4.85 8.19
N ASN A 194 -7.12 4.57 7.41
CA ASN A 194 -8.40 4.05 7.91
C ASN A 194 -8.45 2.51 7.95
N ASP A 195 -7.35 1.84 7.60
CA ASP A 195 -7.31 0.38 7.51
C ASP A 195 -7.33 -0.30 8.89
N PRO A 196 -8.06 -1.42 9.01
CA PRO A 196 -7.94 -2.33 10.15
C PRO A 196 -6.61 -3.12 10.11
N PRO A 197 -6.20 -3.76 11.22
CA PRO A 197 -4.90 -4.43 11.34
C PRO A 197 -4.69 -5.61 10.38
N GLN A 198 -5.78 -6.14 9.79
CA GLN A 198 -5.81 -7.36 8.97
C GLN A 198 -4.70 -7.45 7.91
N PHE A 199 -4.32 -6.32 7.31
CA PHE A 199 -3.24 -6.25 6.32
C PHE A 199 -2.02 -5.47 6.81
N ILE A 200 -2.23 -4.44 7.63
CA ILE A 200 -1.17 -3.55 8.12
C ILE A 200 -0.07 -4.31 8.86
N ASN A 201 -0.41 -5.40 9.54
CA ASN A 201 0.53 -6.25 10.29
C ASN A 201 1.51 -7.08 9.43
N HIS A 202 1.54 -6.90 8.11
CA HIS A 202 2.43 -7.65 7.22
C HIS A 202 3.15 -6.71 6.25
N TYR A 203 4.49 -6.81 6.21
CA TYR A 203 5.34 -5.87 5.46
C TYR A 203 5.06 -5.76 3.98
N TYR A 204 4.61 -6.82 3.34
CA TYR A 204 4.16 -6.75 1.95
C TYR A 204 3.01 -5.73 1.79
N HIS A 205 1.97 -5.81 2.62
CA HIS A 205 0.82 -4.92 2.51
C HIS A 205 1.11 -3.53 3.06
N PHE A 206 1.96 -3.41 4.08
CA PHE A 206 2.36 -2.12 4.64
C PHE A 206 3.38 -1.39 3.76
N CYS A 207 4.54 -1.99 3.51
CA CYS A 207 5.63 -1.34 2.79
C CYS A 207 5.39 -1.30 1.27
N ALA A 208 4.96 -2.42 0.66
CA ALA A 208 4.90 -2.54 -0.80
C ALA A 208 3.55 -2.12 -1.40
N GLU A 209 2.47 -2.07 -0.61
CA GLU A 209 1.18 -1.55 -1.09
C GLU A 209 0.82 -0.22 -0.45
N PHE A 210 0.61 -0.19 0.87
CA PHE A 210 0.14 1.00 1.58
C PHE A 210 1.11 2.17 1.42
N LEU A 211 2.38 2.00 1.81
CA LEU A 211 3.35 3.09 1.79
C LEU A 211 3.65 3.55 0.36
N VAL A 212 3.73 2.62 -0.60
CA VAL A 212 3.87 2.95 -2.03
C VAL A 212 2.69 3.78 -2.51
N GLY A 213 1.44 3.35 -2.26
CA GLY A 213 0.25 4.06 -2.72
C GLY A 213 0.05 5.42 -2.05
N MET A 214 0.22 5.47 -0.72
CA MET A 214 0.17 6.69 0.09
C MET A 214 1.21 7.71 -0.39
N TRP A 215 2.46 7.28 -0.56
CA TRP A 215 3.52 8.15 -1.04
C TRP A 215 3.32 8.58 -2.49
N ARG A 216 2.83 7.67 -3.35
CA ARG A 216 2.50 7.97 -4.75
C ARG A 216 1.39 9.02 -4.87
N ALA A 217 0.39 8.94 -4.00
CA ALA A 217 -0.66 9.94 -3.90
C ALA A 217 -0.13 11.28 -3.40
N TYR A 218 0.72 11.30 -2.38
CA TYR A 218 1.28 12.54 -1.87
C TYR A 218 2.23 13.23 -2.86
N THR A 219 3.08 12.44 -3.53
CA THR A 219 4.03 12.93 -4.54
C THR A 219 3.39 13.40 -5.85
N SER A 220 2.10 13.13 -6.05
CA SER A 220 1.36 13.74 -7.17
C SER A 220 1.36 15.27 -7.13
N LEU A 221 1.56 15.85 -5.95
CA LEU A 221 1.69 17.29 -5.75
C LEU A 221 3.05 17.85 -6.18
N ASP A 222 4.05 17.01 -6.45
CA ASP A 222 5.38 17.45 -6.90
C ASP A 222 5.84 16.63 -8.11
N LEU A 223 5.57 17.17 -9.30
CA LEU A 223 6.03 16.58 -10.57
C LEU A 223 7.53 16.78 -10.80
N GLY A 224 8.19 17.63 -10.00
CA GLY A 224 9.59 18.04 -10.17
C GLY A 224 10.59 17.21 -9.37
N ILE A 225 10.21 16.04 -8.83
CA ILE A 225 11.11 15.21 -8.02
C ILE A 225 12.33 14.79 -8.84
N LYS A 226 13.51 15.14 -8.34
CA LYS A 226 14.80 14.87 -8.98
C LYS A 226 15.22 13.41 -8.81
N THR A 227 16.11 12.95 -9.68
CA THR A 227 16.75 11.62 -9.56
C THR A 227 17.62 11.46 -8.31
N SER A 228 17.94 12.56 -7.62
CA SER A 228 18.59 12.57 -6.31
C SER A 228 17.64 12.31 -5.14
N GLY A 229 16.33 12.16 -5.39
CA GLY A 229 15.31 12.08 -4.36
C GLY A 229 14.98 13.44 -3.71
N THR A 230 15.41 14.55 -4.29
CA THR A 230 15.04 15.89 -3.80
C THR A 230 13.61 16.23 -4.24
N THR A 231 12.77 16.57 -3.27
CA THR A 231 11.37 16.99 -3.45
C THR A 231 11.11 18.31 -2.72
N LYS A 232 10.10 19.06 -3.17
CA LYS A 232 9.58 20.26 -2.48
C LYS A 232 8.58 19.91 -1.37
N LEU A 233 8.15 18.66 -1.30
CA LEU A 233 7.15 18.23 -0.33
C LEU A 233 7.79 18.08 1.05
N PRO A 234 7.17 18.64 2.11
CA PRO A 234 7.63 18.41 3.46
C PRO A 234 7.47 16.92 3.87
N SER A 235 8.39 16.44 4.70
CA SER A 235 8.25 15.12 5.32
C SER A 235 6.96 15.06 6.16
N PRO A 236 6.24 13.92 6.19
CA PRO A 236 5.14 13.73 7.13
C PRO A 236 5.62 13.96 8.57
N ARG A 237 4.79 14.65 9.36
CA ARG A 237 5.00 14.84 10.80
C ARG A 237 4.52 13.63 11.59
N ARG A 238 3.54 12.90 11.04
CA ARG A 238 2.89 11.79 11.72
C ARG A 238 2.24 10.81 10.76
N LEU A 239 2.18 9.55 11.20
CA LEU A 239 1.31 8.50 10.68
C LEU A 239 0.24 8.20 11.72
N ILE A 240 -1.03 8.34 11.33
CA ILE A 240 -2.21 8.13 12.19
C ILE A 240 -2.94 6.90 11.66
N MET A 241 -3.07 5.86 12.47
CA MET A 241 -3.83 4.66 12.14
C MET A 241 -5.09 4.60 12.99
N THR A 242 -6.24 4.95 12.41
CA THR A 242 -7.48 5.15 13.18
C THR A 242 -8.12 3.85 13.66
N HIS A 243 -7.82 2.73 12.99
CA HIS A 243 -8.39 1.40 13.28
C HIS A 243 -7.35 0.30 13.52
N THR A 244 -6.07 0.65 13.69
CA THR A 244 -5.00 -0.31 14.01
C THR A 244 -4.36 0.04 15.34
N LYS A 245 -4.32 -0.94 16.25
CA LYS A 245 -3.70 -0.80 17.57
C LYS A 245 -2.18 -0.82 17.47
N GLU A 246 -1.53 -0.27 18.49
CA GLU A 246 -0.06 -0.27 18.59
C GLU A 246 0.55 -1.68 18.52
N ALA A 247 -0.12 -2.66 19.11
CA ALA A 247 0.34 -4.05 19.10
C ALA A 247 0.18 -4.74 17.73
N GLU A 248 -0.58 -4.16 16.79
CA GLU A 248 -1.06 -4.85 15.60
C GLU A 248 -0.51 -4.29 14.27
N TRP A 249 0.33 -3.26 14.28
CA TRP A 249 0.97 -2.79 13.03
C TRP A 249 2.32 -3.46 12.75
N ARG A 250 2.92 -4.10 13.75
CA ARG A 250 4.26 -4.68 13.69
C ARG A 250 4.23 -6.02 12.96
N ASP A 251 5.05 -6.16 11.92
CA ASP A 251 5.18 -7.43 11.20
C ASP A 251 6.22 -8.37 11.83
N TYR A 252 6.10 -9.67 11.50
CA TYR A 252 6.99 -10.71 12.03
C TYR A 252 8.44 -10.55 11.59
N ALA A 253 8.71 -9.94 10.42
CA ALA A 253 10.06 -9.71 9.90
C ALA A 253 10.67 -8.39 10.44
N ARG A 254 9.89 -7.63 11.21
CA ARG A 254 10.24 -6.29 11.72
C ARG A 254 10.65 -5.31 10.61
N MET A 255 10.05 -5.45 9.43
CA MET A 255 10.34 -4.61 8.28
C MET A 255 9.49 -3.34 8.26
N ASN A 256 8.27 -3.37 8.79
CA ASN A 256 7.39 -2.20 8.90
C ASN A 256 8.07 -1.08 9.67
N GLN A 257 8.58 -1.41 10.86
CA GLN A 257 9.24 -0.45 11.74
C GLN A 257 10.56 0.01 11.11
N TYR A 258 11.33 -0.92 10.56
CA TYR A 258 12.62 -0.60 9.95
C TYR A 258 12.47 0.37 8.76
N VAL A 259 11.57 0.07 7.82
CA VAL A 259 11.33 0.89 6.63
C VAL A 259 10.70 2.22 7.00
N PHE A 260 9.70 2.25 7.88
CA PHE A 260 9.03 3.49 8.24
C PHE A 260 9.96 4.46 8.98
N HIS A 261 10.71 3.99 9.98
CA HIS A 261 11.66 4.84 10.71
C HIS A 261 12.87 5.23 9.84
N GLY A 262 13.28 4.38 8.89
CA GLY A 262 14.31 4.74 7.91
C GLY A 262 13.83 5.79 6.90
N ALA A 263 12.56 5.73 6.49
CA ALA A 263 11.98 6.69 5.56
C ALA A 263 11.70 8.04 6.21
N PHE A 264 11.14 8.04 7.43
CA PHE A 264 10.65 9.21 8.14
C PHE A 264 11.09 9.21 9.62
N PRO A 265 12.37 9.46 9.92
CA PRO A 265 12.92 9.31 11.27
C PRO A 265 12.30 10.26 12.30
N SER A 266 11.72 11.38 11.87
CA SER A 266 11.07 12.37 12.75
C SER A 266 9.54 12.27 12.79
N ALA A 267 8.94 11.34 12.05
CA ALA A 267 7.48 11.17 12.08
C ALA A 267 7.05 10.45 13.35
N SER A 268 6.05 11.00 14.05
CA SER A 268 5.39 10.28 15.14
C SER A 268 4.41 9.24 14.59
N MET A 269 4.04 8.29 15.44
CA MET A 269 3.00 7.31 15.13
C MET A 269 1.87 7.44 16.16
N GLU A 270 0.65 7.56 15.66
CA GLU A 270 -0.59 7.58 16.43
C GLU A 270 -1.40 6.34 16.02
N HIS A 271 -1.95 5.63 16.99
CA HIS A 271 -2.68 4.39 16.81
C HIS A 271 -4.16 4.59 17.15
N GLN A 272 -4.94 3.51 17.07
CA GLN A 272 -6.37 3.53 17.33
C GLN A 272 -6.70 4.16 18.70
N GLU A 273 -5.88 3.88 19.71
CA GLU A 273 -6.03 4.43 21.06
C GLU A 273 -5.87 5.96 21.06
N ASP A 274 -4.83 6.49 20.41
CA ASP A 274 -4.59 7.94 20.31
C ASP A 274 -5.74 8.65 19.55
N TRP A 275 -6.25 8.03 18.48
CA TRP A 275 -7.39 8.54 17.74
C TRP A 275 -8.67 8.58 18.60
N LYS A 276 -8.88 7.53 19.40
CA LYS A 276 -10.00 7.46 20.33
C LYS A 276 -9.87 8.53 21.42
N ASP A 277 -8.69 8.72 22.00
CA ASP A 277 -8.47 9.78 23.00
C ASP A 277 -8.79 11.17 22.42
N ARG A 278 -8.36 11.44 21.18
CA ARG A 278 -8.74 12.68 20.45
C ARG A 278 -10.25 12.84 20.33
N ALA A 279 -10.96 11.77 19.98
CA ALA A 279 -12.41 11.77 19.86
C ALA A 279 -13.08 12.09 21.21
N GLU A 280 -12.62 11.46 22.30
CA GLU A 280 -13.16 11.62 23.65
C GLU A 280 -12.92 13.00 24.25
N THR A 281 -11.91 13.76 23.77
CA THR A 281 -11.73 15.16 24.20
C THR A 281 -12.91 16.07 23.83
N LEU A 282 -13.74 15.67 22.85
CA LEU A 282 -14.81 16.47 22.24
C LEU A 282 -14.33 17.86 21.75
N LYS A 283 -13.03 18.01 21.51
CA LYS A 283 -12.43 19.19 20.87
C LYS A 283 -12.36 18.98 19.37
N VAL A 284 -12.45 20.08 18.64
CA VAL A 284 -12.31 20.09 17.19
C VAL A 284 -10.83 20.13 16.85
N TRP A 285 -10.40 19.20 16.01
CA TRP A 285 -9.04 19.15 15.48
C TRP A 285 -9.07 19.59 14.03
N LYS A 286 -8.19 20.53 13.64
CA LYS A 286 -8.02 20.96 12.25
C LYS A 286 -6.64 20.57 11.76
N PHE A 287 -6.59 19.65 10.81
CA PHE A 287 -5.37 19.19 10.16
C PHE A 287 -5.00 20.13 9.03
N ASP A 288 -3.73 20.54 8.97
CA ASP A 288 -3.26 21.41 7.89
C ASP A 288 -3.26 20.70 6.54
N ARG A 289 -2.64 19.52 6.46
CA ARG A 289 -2.68 18.64 5.29
C ARG A 289 -2.82 17.19 5.72
N VAL A 290 -3.74 16.46 5.08
CA VAL A 290 -3.94 15.03 5.29
C VAL A 290 -3.79 14.29 3.98
N VAL A 291 -2.93 13.28 3.96
CA VAL A 291 -2.95 12.24 2.94
C VAL A 291 -3.71 11.07 3.55
N PHE A 292 -4.95 10.92 3.12
CA PHE A 292 -5.91 9.97 3.66
C PHE A 292 -5.96 8.73 2.79
N THR A 293 -5.92 7.55 3.40
CA THR A 293 -6.01 6.29 2.67
C THR A 293 -6.95 5.29 3.30
N ASP A 294 -7.67 4.58 2.45
CA ASP A 294 -8.62 3.53 2.84
C ASP A 294 -8.64 2.41 1.80
N ARG A 295 -8.24 1.20 2.24
CA ARG A 295 -8.19 0.01 1.38
C ARG A 295 -9.56 -0.43 0.92
N ALA A 296 -10.58 -0.39 1.76
CA ALA A 296 -11.92 -0.82 1.37
C ALA A 296 -12.50 0.09 0.27
N ALA A 297 -12.20 1.39 0.31
CA ALA A 297 -12.51 2.32 -0.77
C ALA A 297 -11.73 2.02 -2.04
N ALA A 298 -10.40 1.83 -1.96
CA ALA A 298 -9.58 1.44 -3.11
C ALA A 298 -10.05 0.12 -3.77
N MET A 299 -10.56 -0.83 -2.98
CA MET A 299 -11.04 -2.13 -3.50
C MET A 299 -12.28 -2.03 -4.39
N ARG A 300 -12.98 -0.90 -4.39
CA ARG A 300 -14.20 -0.70 -5.18
C ARG A 300 -13.92 -0.28 -6.63
N THR A 301 -12.73 0.23 -6.94
CA THR A 301 -12.38 0.62 -8.32
C THR A 301 -11.91 -0.57 -9.16
N HIS A 302 -12.17 -0.48 -10.47
CA HIS A 302 -11.71 -1.49 -11.42
C HIS A 302 -10.17 -1.64 -11.40
N LYS A 303 -9.45 -0.56 -11.12
CA LYS A 303 -7.98 -0.57 -10.97
C LYS A 303 -7.52 -1.54 -9.90
N PHE A 304 -8.29 -1.71 -8.83
CA PHE A 304 -8.02 -2.76 -7.87
C PHE A 304 -8.48 -4.12 -8.39
N THR A 305 -9.72 -4.25 -8.88
CA THR A 305 -10.26 -5.57 -9.26
C THR A 305 -9.51 -6.24 -10.42
N ASP A 306 -8.86 -5.44 -11.28
CA ASP A 306 -8.12 -5.93 -12.45
C ASP A 306 -6.78 -6.58 -12.07
N VAL A 307 -6.10 -6.08 -11.02
CA VAL A 307 -4.76 -6.54 -10.62
C VAL A 307 -4.65 -7.03 -9.17
N GLU A 308 -5.69 -6.82 -8.37
CA GLU A 308 -5.78 -7.12 -6.94
C GLU A 308 -4.62 -6.49 -6.15
N ARG A 309 -4.32 -5.21 -6.40
CA ARG A 309 -3.25 -4.46 -5.70
C ARG A 309 -3.79 -3.18 -5.12
N TYR A 310 -3.61 -3.00 -3.82
CA TYR A 310 -4.12 -1.82 -3.11
C TYR A 310 -3.50 -0.52 -3.61
N ALA A 311 -2.21 -0.52 -3.97
CA ALA A 311 -1.55 0.68 -4.50
C ALA A 311 -2.00 1.07 -5.91
N ALA A 312 -2.63 0.18 -6.68
CA ALA A 312 -2.89 0.39 -8.10
C ALA A 312 -3.64 1.69 -8.43
N PRO A 313 -4.73 2.07 -7.70
CA PRO A 313 -5.47 3.30 -8.01
C PRO A 313 -4.61 4.58 -7.89
N SER A 314 -3.61 4.58 -7.00
CA SER A 314 -2.71 5.74 -6.81
C SER A 314 -1.89 6.10 -8.06
N PHE A 315 -1.72 5.17 -9.00
CA PHE A 315 -0.97 5.40 -10.23
C PHE A 315 -1.76 6.14 -11.31
N ASP A 316 -3.08 6.32 -11.15
CA ASP A 316 -3.88 7.17 -12.03
C ASP A 316 -3.63 8.67 -11.79
N LEU A 317 -3.02 9.00 -10.65
CA LEU A 317 -2.66 10.36 -10.30
C LEU A 317 -1.49 10.84 -11.17
N PRO A 318 -1.34 12.15 -11.45
CA PRO A 318 -0.10 12.64 -12.05
C PRO A 318 1.08 12.39 -11.10
N GLY A 319 2.31 12.28 -11.61
CA GLY A 319 3.48 12.06 -10.73
C GLY A 319 4.81 12.02 -11.47
N SER A 320 5.88 12.30 -10.75
CA SER A 320 7.24 12.14 -11.26
C SER A 320 7.61 10.67 -11.41
N ARG A 321 8.39 10.33 -12.45
CA ARG A 321 9.01 9.00 -12.58
C ARG A 321 9.92 8.65 -11.39
N ASN A 322 10.44 9.68 -10.71
CA ASN A 322 11.32 9.53 -9.55
C ASN A 322 10.56 9.56 -8.22
N PHE A 323 9.23 9.37 -8.23
CA PHE A 323 8.40 9.56 -7.03
C PHE A 323 8.92 8.76 -5.83
N TRP A 324 9.44 7.55 -6.05
CA TRP A 324 9.92 6.66 -4.98
C TRP A 324 11.31 7.03 -4.42
N GLU A 325 12.11 7.78 -5.18
CA GLU A 325 13.52 8.02 -4.85
C GLU A 325 13.76 8.71 -3.49
N PRO A 326 12.94 9.69 -3.03
CA PRO A 326 13.12 10.29 -1.72
C PRO A 326 13.08 9.26 -0.58
N LEU A 327 12.11 8.33 -0.62
CA LEU A 327 11.97 7.27 0.39
C LEU A 327 13.07 6.23 0.24
N ARG A 328 13.33 5.81 -1.01
CA ARG A 328 14.39 4.86 -1.32
C ARG A 328 15.74 5.32 -0.76
N ALA A 329 16.14 6.54 -1.09
CA ALA A 329 17.42 7.09 -0.66
C ALA A 329 17.55 7.17 0.86
N ASN A 330 16.48 7.57 1.57
CA ASN A 330 16.48 7.61 3.03
C ASN A 330 16.61 6.20 3.65
N VAL A 331 15.85 5.22 3.16
CA VAL A 331 15.89 3.84 3.70
C VAL A 331 17.23 3.16 3.41
N VAL A 332 17.82 3.41 2.23
CA VAL A 332 19.14 2.87 1.85
C VAL A 332 20.25 3.47 2.70
N GLU A 333 20.21 4.78 2.94
CA GLU A 333 21.16 5.45 3.83
C GLU A 333 20.99 5.03 5.27
N PHE A 334 19.75 4.89 5.74
CA PHE A 334 19.46 4.34 7.07
C PHE A 334 20.01 2.92 7.23
N ALA A 335 19.97 2.13 6.16
CA ALA A 335 20.62 0.83 6.11
C ALA A 335 22.15 0.91 5.96
N GLY A 336 22.79 2.08 6.02
CA GLY A 336 24.24 2.26 5.99
C GLY A 336 24.89 2.11 4.61
N ALA A 337 24.13 2.20 3.53
CA ALA A 337 24.66 2.31 2.17
C ALA A 337 24.66 3.77 1.68
N ASN A 338 25.42 4.07 0.64
CA ASN A 338 25.34 5.39 0.01
C ASN A 338 23.94 5.61 -0.57
N ARG A 339 23.37 6.80 -0.40
CA ARG A 339 22.06 7.22 -0.95
C ARG A 339 21.91 6.94 -2.45
N THR A 340 22.99 7.01 -3.21
CA THR A 340 22.99 6.79 -4.66
C THR A 340 23.20 5.33 -5.06
N THR A 341 23.33 4.41 -4.11
CA THR A 341 23.50 2.96 -4.38
C THR A 341 22.30 2.46 -5.19
N GLY A 342 22.54 2.03 -6.42
CA GLY A 342 21.50 1.57 -7.36
C GLY A 342 20.70 2.68 -8.05
N SER A 343 21.06 3.96 -7.86
CA SER A 343 20.48 5.08 -8.62
C SER A 343 21.17 5.17 -9.99
N GLY A 344 20.94 4.19 -10.87
CA GLY A 344 21.50 4.15 -12.23
C GLY A 344 21.86 2.74 -12.72
N THR A 345 22.22 2.63 -14.00
CA THR A 345 22.77 1.39 -14.57
C THR A 345 24.21 1.22 -14.11
N MET A 346 24.51 0.16 -13.36
CA MET A 346 25.87 -0.19 -12.95
C MET A 346 26.63 -0.77 -14.15
N ASP A 347 27.93 -0.50 -14.27
CA ASP A 347 28.78 -1.05 -15.34
C ASP A 347 28.82 -2.59 -15.31
N THR A 348 28.67 -3.18 -14.12
CA THR A 348 28.54 -4.62 -13.92
C THR A 348 27.17 -4.95 -13.33
N PRO A 349 26.34 -5.77 -14.01
CA PRO A 349 25.06 -6.20 -13.48
C PRO A 349 25.19 -6.96 -12.15
N VAL A 350 24.32 -6.62 -11.20
CA VAL A 350 24.16 -7.36 -9.95
C VAL A 350 22.85 -8.15 -10.02
N ILE A 351 22.96 -9.48 -10.09
CA ILE A 351 21.82 -10.39 -10.08
C ILE A 351 21.63 -10.94 -8.67
N THR A 352 20.43 -10.78 -8.12
CA THR A 352 20.06 -11.37 -6.84
C THR A 352 18.92 -12.35 -7.03
N TYR A 353 19.19 -13.62 -6.77
CA TYR A 353 18.18 -14.67 -6.69
C TYR A 353 17.80 -14.92 -5.23
N VAL A 354 16.57 -14.55 -4.90
CA VAL A 354 15.93 -14.86 -3.62
C VAL A 354 15.40 -16.28 -3.65
N SER A 355 16.20 -17.19 -3.10
CA SER A 355 15.85 -18.60 -2.93
C SER A 355 14.82 -18.76 -1.81
N ARG A 356 13.88 -19.68 -2.02
CA ARG A 356 12.92 -20.13 -1.00
C ARG A 356 13.14 -21.58 -0.56
N GLN A 357 14.24 -22.21 -0.97
CA GLN A 357 14.49 -23.63 -0.70
C GLN A 357 14.57 -23.97 0.80
N GLY A 358 14.75 -22.99 1.68
CA GLY A 358 14.71 -23.17 3.14
C GLY A 358 13.33 -22.98 3.78
N TRP A 359 12.28 -22.63 3.03
CA TRP A 359 10.99 -22.18 3.61
C TRP A 359 9.96 -23.32 3.80
N GLY A 360 10.18 -24.49 3.22
CA GLY A 360 9.29 -25.67 3.36
C GLY A 360 7.97 -25.58 2.60
N ARG A 361 7.65 -24.46 1.93
CA ARG A 361 6.48 -24.29 1.06
C ARG A 361 6.78 -23.37 -0.11
N ARG A 362 6.09 -23.55 -1.24
CA ARG A 362 6.24 -22.74 -2.47
C ARG A 362 7.70 -22.69 -2.97
N MET A 363 8.37 -23.83 -2.90
CA MET A 363 9.75 -24.02 -3.34
C MET A 363 9.76 -24.49 -4.80
N LEU A 364 10.84 -24.22 -5.53
CA LEU A 364 11.10 -24.94 -6.77
C LEU A 364 11.40 -26.40 -6.45
N LYS A 365 11.20 -27.29 -7.42
CA LYS A 365 11.74 -28.65 -7.32
C LYS A 365 13.26 -28.58 -7.17
N PRO A 366 13.89 -29.47 -6.37
CA PRO A 366 15.32 -29.43 -6.15
C PRO A 366 16.14 -29.38 -7.45
N GLU A 367 15.80 -30.22 -8.43
CA GLU A 367 16.46 -30.28 -9.72
C GLU A 367 16.34 -28.98 -10.54
N ASP A 368 15.19 -28.31 -10.48
CA ASP A 368 14.97 -27.04 -11.17
C ASP A 368 15.71 -25.90 -10.47
N HIS A 369 15.78 -25.94 -9.13
CA HIS A 369 16.58 -25.02 -8.35
C HIS A 369 18.07 -25.14 -8.70
N GLU A 370 18.61 -26.36 -8.70
CA GLU A 370 20.01 -26.59 -9.04
C GLU A 370 20.33 -26.17 -10.47
N ARG A 371 19.44 -26.46 -11.43
CA ARG A 371 19.59 -25.99 -12.82
C ARG A 371 19.62 -24.46 -12.90
N LEU A 372 18.73 -23.78 -12.19
CA LEU A 372 18.70 -22.31 -12.14
C LEU A 372 19.97 -21.74 -11.53
N VAL A 373 20.40 -22.25 -10.37
CA VAL A 373 21.62 -21.80 -9.69
C VAL A 373 22.84 -22.02 -10.58
N ASN A 374 22.97 -23.17 -11.23
CA ASN A 374 24.07 -23.45 -12.16
C ASN A 374 24.06 -22.50 -13.36
N ALA A 375 22.89 -22.20 -13.93
CA ALA A 375 22.77 -21.22 -15.02
C ALA A 375 23.21 -19.81 -14.57
N LEU A 376 22.82 -19.39 -13.37
CA LEU A 376 23.24 -18.10 -12.82
C LEU A 376 24.76 -18.05 -12.56
N ARG A 377 25.34 -19.10 -11.97
CA ARG A 377 26.80 -19.19 -11.76
C ARG A 377 27.60 -19.21 -13.06
N LYS A 378 27.02 -19.74 -14.14
CA LYS A 378 27.61 -19.65 -15.48
C LYS A 378 27.67 -18.21 -15.98
N LEU A 379 26.66 -17.38 -15.70
CA LEU A 379 26.69 -15.95 -16.06
C LEU A 379 27.80 -15.19 -15.33
N GLU A 380 27.99 -15.48 -14.03
CA GLU A 380 29.11 -14.95 -13.24
C GLU A 380 30.46 -15.33 -13.86
N LYS A 381 30.64 -16.60 -14.26
CA LYS A 381 31.88 -17.07 -14.88
C LYS A 381 32.15 -16.49 -16.27
N ASP A 382 31.12 -16.45 -17.12
CA ASP A 382 31.29 -16.12 -18.54
C ASP A 382 31.34 -14.61 -18.79
N TYR A 383 30.65 -13.82 -17.96
CA TYR A 383 30.50 -12.37 -18.16
C TYR A 383 31.01 -11.52 -16.98
N GLY A 384 31.47 -12.13 -15.88
CA GLY A 384 31.95 -11.40 -14.71
C GLY A 384 30.84 -10.70 -13.91
N TRP A 385 29.58 -11.11 -14.07
CA TRP A 385 28.44 -10.53 -13.36
C TRP A 385 28.44 -10.92 -11.88
N GLU A 386 28.00 -10.02 -11.00
CA GLU A 386 27.82 -10.36 -9.58
C GLU A 386 26.53 -11.18 -9.41
N VAL A 387 26.63 -12.39 -8.86
CA VAL A 387 25.48 -13.28 -8.65
C VAL A 387 25.35 -13.64 -7.16
N ASN A 388 24.24 -13.20 -6.58
CA ASN A 388 23.87 -13.46 -5.19
C ASN A 388 22.72 -14.47 -5.15
N VAL A 389 22.96 -15.67 -4.60
CA VAL A 389 21.89 -16.65 -4.31
C VAL A 389 21.67 -16.63 -2.81
N VAL A 390 20.55 -16.07 -2.37
CA VAL A 390 20.33 -15.74 -0.96
C VAL A 390 19.01 -16.29 -0.44
N LEU A 391 19.01 -16.67 0.83
CA LEU A 391 17.83 -16.87 1.64
C LEU A 391 17.60 -15.59 2.45
N MET A 392 16.64 -14.76 2.05
CA MET A 392 16.45 -13.43 2.66
C MET A 392 16.16 -13.50 4.16
N ASP A 393 15.54 -14.58 4.66
CA ASP A 393 15.31 -14.80 6.10
C ASP A 393 16.58 -15.05 6.92
N LYS A 394 17.72 -15.29 6.26
CA LYS A 394 19.04 -15.47 6.90
C LYS A 394 19.88 -14.20 6.95
N LEU A 395 19.46 -13.16 6.25
CA LEU A 395 20.13 -11.86 6.22
C LEU A 395 19.50 -10.93 7.27
N THR A 396 20.32 -10.09 7.89
CA THR A 396 19.84 -8.95 8.68
C THR A 396 19.07 -7.98 7.79
N ARG A 397 18.19 -7.14 8.34
CA ARG A 397 17.44 -6.17 7.50
C ARG A 397 18.38 -5.21 6.76
N GLU A 398 19.48 -4.81 7.38
CA GLU A 398 20.50 -3.98 6.74
C GLU A 398 21.08 -4.67 5.51
N GLU A 399 21.48 -5.93 5.63
CA GLU A 399 22.00 -6.72 4.51
C GLU A 399 20.94 -6.91 3.42
N GLN A 400 19.69 -7.19 3.79
CA GLN A 400 18.58 -7.30 2.83
C GLN A 400 18.41 -6.00 2.03
N ILE A 401 18.34 -4.85 2.71
CA ILE A 401 18.16 -3.56 2.05
C ILE A 401 19.38 -3.17 1.22
N ARG A 402 20.61 -3.33 1.73
CA ARG A 402 21.84 -3.04 0.99
C ARG A 402 21.94 -3.89 -0.28
N LEU A 403 21.62 -5.17 -0.19
CA LEU A 403 21.63 -6.08 -1.33
C LEU A 403 20.55 -5.70 -2.35
N CYS A 404 19.31 -5.52 -1.91
CA CYS A 404 18.20 -5.09 -2.77
C CYS A 404 18.50 -3.75 -3.45
N ALA A 405 19.10 -2.79 -2.73
CA ALA A 405 19.40 -1.47 -3.24
C ALA A 405 20.40 -1.47 -4.40
N ARG A 406 21.39 -2.37 -4.39
CA ARG A 406 22.38 -2.48 -5.47
C ARG A 406 22.01 -3.50 -6.55
N THR A 407 20.95 -4.28 -6.34
CA THR A 407 20.50 -5.31 -7.28
C THR A 407 19.98 -4.66 -8.56
N THR A 408 20.51 -5.09 -9.70
CA THR A 408 20.03 -4.68 -11.02
C THR A 408 18.92 -5.60 -11.52
N VAL A 409 19.05 -6.91 -11.28
CA VAL A 409 18.06 -7.92 -11.67
C VAL A 409 17.71 -8.78 -10.47
N SER A 410 16.44 -8.80 -10.09
CA SER A 410 15.94 -9.61 -8.98
C SER A 410 15.15 -10.81 -9.50
N LEU A 411 15.49 -12.00 -9.02
CA LEU A 411 14.79 -13.25 -9.32
C LEU A 411 14.18 -13.79 -8.02
N LEU A 412 12.93 -14.21 -8.09
CA LEU A 412 12.23 -14.80 -6.95
C LEU A 412 11.72 -16.19 -7.33
N SER A 413 12.07 -17.22 -6.56
CA SER A 413 11.42 -18.53 -6.74
C SER A 413 9.97 -18.45 -6.30
N CYS A 414 9.01 -18.48 -7.24
CA CYS A 414 7.60 -18.66 -6.93
C CYS A 414 6.91 -19.41 -8.08
N LEU A 415 6.23 -20.52 -7.78
CA LEU A 415 5.34 -21.21 -8.72
C LEU A 415 4.01 -20.45 -8.98
N THR A 416 3.77 -19.36 -8.27
CA THR A 416 2.63 -18.46 -8.46
C THR A 416 3.13 -17.02 -8.54
N CYS A 417 3.77 -16.65 -9.63
CA CYS A 417 4.00 -15.25 -9.99
C CYS A 417 3.20 -14.94 -11.25
N ARG A 418 1.93 -14.53 -11.07
CA ARG A 418 1.38 -13.51 -11.97
C ARG A 418 2.12 -12.23 -11.59
N VAL A 419 3.08 -11.87 -12.45
CA VAL A 419 3.81 -10.59 -12.53
C VAL A 419 3.75 -9.75 -11.25
N LEU A 420 4.76 -9.88 -10.39
CA LEU A 420 5.12 -8.79 -9.50
C LEU A 420 5.72 -7.69 -10.39
N PRO A 421 5.25 -6.44 -10.33
CA PRO A 421 6.15 -5.34 -10.59
C PRO A 421 7.13 -5.35 -9.42
N CYS A 422 8.27 -6.03 -9.60
CA CYS A 422 9.47 -5.46 -9.01
C CYS A 422 9.52 -4.02 -9.50
N ILE A 423 9.90 -3.10 -8.63
CA ILE A 423 10.02 -1.68 -8.92
C ILE A 423 11.02 -1.54 -10.08
N ASP A 424 10.51 -1.60 -11.31
CA ASP A 424 11.24 -1.38 -12.55
C ASP A 424 11.36 0.13 -12.71
N VAL A 425 12.34 0.70 -12.01
CA VAL A 425 12.92 1.99 -12.35
C VAL A 425 14.37 1.73 -12.76
N CYS A 426 14.58 0.93 -13.81
CA CYS A 426 15.82 0.92 -14.58
C CYS A 426 15.50 0.43 -16.01
N HIS A 427 15.49 1.36 -16.96
CA HIS A 427 15.41 1.07 -18.39
C HIS A 427 16.56 0.15 -18.83
N VAL A 428 16.22 -0.98 -19.46
CA VAL A 428 17.12 -1.72 -20.35
C VAL A 428 16.82 -1.28 -21.78
N GLY A 429 17.62 -0.33 -22.27
CA GLY A 429 17.73 -0.04 -23.69
C GLY A 429 18.93 -0.79 -24.26
N LEU A 430 18.79 -2.09 -24.53
CA LEU A 430 19.75 -2.83 -25.33
C LEU A 430 19.28 -2.76 -26.79
N ARG A 431 19.88 -1.83 -27.56
CA ARG A 431 19.89 -1.93 -29.02
C ARG A 431 21.09 -2.79 -29.40
N SER A 432 20.83 -3.94 -30.02
CA SER A 432 21.74 -4.58 -30.97
C SER A 432 21.62 -3.91 -32.32
#